data_AF-A0A7G9XT96-F1
#
_entry.id   AF-A0A7G9XT96-F1
#
_cell.length_a   1.000
_cell.length_b   1.000
_cell.length_c   1.000
_cell.angle_alpha   90.00
_cell.angle_beta   90.00
_cell.angle_gamma   90.00
#
_symmetry.space_group_name_H-M   'P 1'
#
loop_
_entity.id
_entity.type
_entity.pdbx_description
1 polymer ?
#
loop_
_entity_poly.entity_id
_entity_poly.type
_entity_poly.pdbx_seq_one_letter_code
_entity_poly.pdbx_strand_id
1 'polypeptide(L)'
;MSLPDMVEYDRSESDPREEEVTRVTDQAIRVVPAGWYEDPSDPAQVRWWNGIAWTDHTQSKPDLDAADDLEESFAGPAAVRSRTRIRPTATMESWIVAFTPVLLFAALFVGVWAWLYVEPTFLVAGIVLAFVYLVTVVVAILDRRKLARWGHTPPPFAAVLLTAPVYLLIRALKLPKSWGQLIGWAISAVLLLGGPAAAWGAGALTSVEIATKIQYEIRQELVGSGQASAVSCPPIADTMTVGSIYTCAVTRPDGGEGKLWVSIDSDHGDYSYSFAIR
;
A
#
# COMPACT_ATOMS: atom_id res chain seq x y z
N MET A 1 37.55 6.22 24.74
CA MET A 1 36.97 5.30 23.74
C MET A 1 36.40 6.20 22.66
N SER A 2 37.20 6.47 21.63
CA SER A 2 36.96 7.51 20.61
C SER A 2 36.81 6.84 19.24
N LEU A 3 35.77 7.25 18.51
CA LEU A 3 35.45 6.81 17.15
C LEU A 3 36.44 7.39 16.12
N PRO A 4 36.74 6.69 15.01
CA PRO A 4 37.52 7.26 13.91
C PRO A 4 36.65 8.06 12.92
N ASP A 5 37.26 9.13 12.42
CA ASP A 5 36.73 10.10 11.46
C ASP A 5 36.45 9.51 10.06
N MET A 6 35.44 10.08 9.40
CA MET A 6 35.05 9.77 8.04
C MET A 6 36.01 10.40 7.02
N VAL A 7 36.42 9.60 6.04
CA VAL A 7 37.24 10.01 4.89
C VAL A 7 36.40 10.85 3.92
N GLU A 8 36.83 12.09 3.74
CA GLU A 8 36.36 13.05 2.74
C GLU A 8 36.85 12.64 1.34
N TYR A 9 35.91 12.49 0.40
CA TYR A 9 36.22 12.11 -0.98
C TYR A 9 36.61 13.38 -1.77
N ASP A 10 37.92 13.53 -1.97
CA ASP A 10 38.53 14.60 -2.76
C ASP A 10 38.17 14.43 -4.26
N ARG A 11 37.62 15.48 -4.88
CA ARG A 11 37.37 15.51 -6.32
C ARG A 11 38.69 15.77 -7.02
N SER A 12 39.25 14.73 -7.62
CA SER A 12 40.43 14.83 -8.47
C SER A 12 40.21 15.83 -9.61
N GLU A 13 41.02 16.88 -9.56
CA GLU A 13 41.30 17.84 -10.62
C GLU A 13 41.91 17.10 -11.83
N SER A 14 41.20 17.12 -12.96
CA SER A 14 41.60 16.40 -14.19
C SER A 14 42.67 17.17 -14.97
N ASP A 15 43.74 16.47 -15.35
CA ASP A 15 44.92 16.97 -16.08
C ASP A 15 44.55 17.50 -17.49
N PRO A 16 44.89 18.77 -17.83
CA PRO A 16 44.56 19.36 -19.13
C PRO A 16 45.26 18.69 -20.33
N ARG A 17 46.25 17.81 -20.13
CA ARG A 17 46.89 17.07 -21.24
C ARG A 17 46.08 15.87 -21.74
N GLU A 18 45.16 15.32 -20.95
CA GLU A 18 44.28 14.23 -21.41
C GLU A 18 43.13 14.73 -22.31
N GLU A 19 42.68 15.98 -22.12
CA GLU A 19 41.66 16.58 -23.00
C GLU A 19 42.17 16.85 -24.42
N GLU A 20 43.45 17.22 -24.59
CA GLU A 20 44.00 17.55 -25.91
C GLU A 20 44.20 16.31 -26.79
N VAL A 21 44.61 15.18 -26.20
CA VAL A 21 44.74 13.90 -26.95
C VAL A 21 43.36 13.36 -27.37
N THR A 22 42.31 13.64 -26.59
CA THR A 22 40.95 13.17 -26.90
C THR A 22 40.24 14.02 -27.96
N ARG A 23 40.60 15.30 -28.14
CA ARG A 23 39.98 16.18 -29.16
C ARG A 23 40.50 15.96 -30.58
N VAL A 24 41.68 15.37 -30.76
CA VAL A 24 42.28 15.18 -32.10
C VAL A 24 41.71 13.94 -32.81
N THR A 25 41.16 12.95 -32.10
CA THR A 25 40.62 11.71 -32.69
C THR A 25 39.15 11.79 -33.12
N ASP A 26 38.38 12.79 -32.65
CA ASP A 26 36.93 12.90 -32.93
C ASP A 26 36.61 13.64 -34.26
N GLN A 27 37.61 14.24 -34.92
CA GLN A 27 37.45 14.90 -36.22
C GLN A 27 37.74 14.00 -37.43
N ALA A 28 38.36 12.83 -37.24
CA ALA A 28 38.66 11.92 -38.33
C ALA A 28 37.60 10.81 -38.41
N ILE A 29 36.72 10.91 -39.41
CA ILE A 29 35.68 9.94 -39.85
C ILE A 29 34.23 10.38 -39.54
N ARG A 30 33.81 11.54 -40.07
CA ARG A 30 32.41 11.70 -40.52
C ARG A 30 32.30 11.05 -41.90
N VAL A 31 31.97 9.75 -41.94
CA VAL A 31 31.62 9.10 -43.22
C VAL A 31 30.30 9.71 -43.70
N VAL A 32 30.33 10.44 -44.81
CA VAL A 32 29.11 10.88 -45.47
C VAL A 32 28.36 9.62 -45.94
N PRO A 33 27.11 9.39 -45.51
CA PRO A 33 26.41 8.16 -45.83
C PRO A 33 26.17 8.04 -47.34
N ALA A 34 26.14 6.81 -47.84
CA ALA A 34 25.85 6.58 -49.26
C ALA A 34 24.48 7.14 -49.62
N GLY A 35 24.39 7.88 -50.73
CA GLY A 35 23.19 8.65 -51.09
C GLY A 35 23.35 9.42 -52.40
N TRP A 36 22.24 9.99 -52.89
CA TRP A 36 22.25 10.96 -54.00
C TRP A 36 22.54 12.35 -53.45
N TYR A 37 23.52 13.02 -54.02
CA TYR A 37 23.92 14.37 -53.63
C TYR A 37 24.15 15.21 -54.88
N GLU A 38 24.16 16.54 -54.72
CA GLU A 38 24.41 17.45 -55.85
C GLU A 38 25.78 17.18 -56.48
N ASP A 39 25.83 17.07 -57.81
CA ASP A 39 27.07 16.81 -58.53
C ASP A 39 27.95 18.07 -58.54
N PRO A 40 29.17 18.04 -57.96
CA PRO A 40 30.06 19.20 -57.94
C PRO A 40 30.48 19.69 -59.33
N SER A 41 30.37 18.84 -60.35
CA SER A 41 30.77 19.14 -61.73
C SER A 41 29.63 19.69 -62.59
N ASP A 42 28.38 19.40 -62.21
CA ASP A 42 27.17 19.87 -62.90
C ASP A 42 26.00 20.06 -61.91
N PRO A 43 25.66 21.30 -61.54
CA PRO A 43 24.62 21.57 -60.54
C PRO A 43 23.20 21.19 -61.00
N ALA A 44 22.99 20.88 -62.28
CA ALA A 44 21.71 20.40 -62.80
C ALA A 44 21.47 18.90 -62.52
N GLN A 45 22.46 18.18 -61.98
CA GLN A 45 22.40 16.75 -61.73
C GLN A 45 22.69 16.41 -60.27
N VAL A 46 22.19 15.25 -59.85
CA VAL A 46 22.62 14.57 -58.64
C VAL A 46 23.46 13.36 -59.02
N ARG A 47 24.53 13.11 -58.27
CA ARG A 47 25.43 11.97 -58.43
C ARG A 47 25.37 11.09 -57.20
N TRP A 48 25.56 9.79 -57.37
CA TRP A 48 25.57 8.86 -56.26
C TRP A 48 26.95 8.85 -55.56
N TRP A 49 26.92 9.03 -54.24
CA TRP A 49 28.07 8.82 -53.36
C TRP A 49 27.93 7.44 -52.71
N ASN A 50 28.96 6.60 -52.77
CA ASN A 50 28.89 5.23 -52.20
C ASN A 50 29.41 5.13 -50.75
N GLY A 51 29.75 6.25 -50.11
CA GLY A 51 30.37 6.27 -48.78
C GLY A 51 31.88 6.49 -48.80
N ILE A 52 32.53 6.26 -49.95
CA ILE A 52 34.01 6.32 -50.10
C ILE A 52 34.42 7.20 -51.29
N ALA A 53 33.65 7.17 -52.39
CA ALA A 53 33.87 7.99 -53.59
C ALA A 53 32.56 8.26 -54.34
N TRP A 54 32.57 9.28 -55.21
CA TRP A 54 31.52 9.53 -56.19
C TRP A 54 31.54 8.44 -57.26
N THR A 55 30.36 7.94 -57.64
CA THR A 55 30.23 6.96 -58.74
C THR A 55 29.81 7.64 -60.04
N ASP A 56 29.88 6.94 -61.16
CA ASP A 56 29.42 7.44 -62.46
C ASP A 56 27.89 7.48 -62.61
N HIS A 57 27.15 7.11 -61.56
CA HIS A 57 25.70 7.15 -61.59
C HIS A 57 25.24 8.59 -61.35
N THR A 58 24.72 9.24 -62.38
CA THR A 58 24.07 10.54 -62.30
C THR A 58 22.60 10.47 -62.70
N GLN A 59 21.81 11.38 -62.15
CA GLN A 59 20.41 11.60 -62.51
C GLN A 59 20.15 13.10 -62.59
N SER A 60 19.20 13.51 -63.41
CA SER A 60 18.72 14.90 -63.40
C SER A 60 18.21 15.25 -62.02
N LYS A 61 18.57 16.44 -61.52
CA LYS A 61 18.09 16.91 -60.21
C LYS A 61 16.55 16.96 -60.26
N PRO A 62 15.84 16.32 -59.32
CA PRO A 62 14.39 16.38 -59.26
C PRO A 62 13.92 17.83 -59.14
N ASP A 63 12.87 18.16 -59.88
CA ASP A 63 12.23 19.47 -59.78
C ASP A 63 11.49 19.53 -58.43
N LEU A 64 11.95 20.40 -57.53
CA LEU A 64 11.42 20.51 -56.18
C LEU A 64 10.01 21.09 -56.18
N ASP A 65 9.67 21.91 -57.18
CA ASP A 65 8.35 22.51 -57.32
C ASP A 65 7.28 21.41 -57.55
N ALA A 66 7.63 20.34 -58.28
CA ALA A 66 6.75 19.19 -58.49
C ALA A 66 6.62 18.27 -57.25
N ALA A 67 7.59 18.31 -56.33
CA ALA A 67 7.53 17.56 -55.07
C ALA A 67 6.60 18.25 -54.06
N ASP A 68 6.62 19.57 -54.01
CA ASP A 68 5.73 20.37 -53.16
C ASP A 68 4.26 20.20 -53.59
N ASP A 69 3.98 20.19 -54.90
CA ASP A 69 2.64 19.91 -55.45
C ASP A 69 2.11 18.52 -55.05
N LEU A 70 3.00 17.51 -55.03
CA LEU A 70 2.65 16.16 -54.59
C LEU A 70 2.43 16.11 -53.07
N GLU A 71 3.27 16.77 -52.28
CA GLU A 71 3.10 16.87 -50.83
C GLU A 71 1.79 17.57 -50.45
N GLU A 72 1.39 18.62 -51.19
CA GLU A 72 0.09 19.27 -51.03
C GLU A 72 -1.08 18.33 -51.43
N SER A 73 -0.91 17.51 -52.47
CA SER A 73 -1.93 16.53 -52.88
C SER A 73 -2.11 15.37 -51.89
N PHE A 74 -1.04 14.96 -51.19
CA PHE A 74 -1.05 13.88 -50.21
C PHE A 74 -1.23 14.36 -48.76
N ALA A 75 -1.06 15.66 -48.51
CA ALA A 75 -1.47 16.34 -47.28
C ALA A 75 -3.00 16.49 -47.25
N GLY A 76 -3.72 15.36 -47.24
CA GLY A 76 -5.13 15.34 -46.86
C GLY A 76 -5.29 16.03 -45.49
N PRO A 77 -6.47 16.63 -45.20
CA PRO A 77 -6.65 17.49 -44.03
C PRO A 77 -6.15 16.75 -42.81
N ALA A 78 -5.03 17.21 -42.25
CA ALA A 78 -4.27 16.51 -41.23
C ALA A 78 -5.25 15.90 -40.25
N ALA A 79 -5.44 14.57 -40.33
CA ALA A 79 -6.53 13.92 -39.64
C ALA A 79 -6.30 14.22 -38.16
N VAL A 80 -7.10 15.14 -37.62
CA VAL A 80 -7.11 15.46 -36.20
C VAL A 80 -7.58 14.17 -35.58
N ARG A 81 -6.62 13.29 -35.24
CA ARG A 81 -6.85 12.08 -34.48
C ARG A 81 -7.33 12.59 -33.13
N SER A 82 -8.63 12.84 -33.01
CA SER A 82 -9.25 13.14 -31.74
C SER A 82 -9.06 11.88 -30.93
N ARG A 83 -7.98 11.83 -30.14
CA ARG A 83 -7.83 10.78 -29.14
C ARG A 83 -9.01 11.00 -28.21
N THR A 84 -10.08 10.23 -28.39
CA THR A 84 -11.14 10.10 -27.41
C THR A 84 -10.47 9.59 -26.15
N ARG A 85 -10.11 10.52 -25.26
CA ARG A 85 -9.53 10.20 -23.97
C ARG A 85 -10.61 9.44 -23.22
N ILE A 86 -10.51 8.12 -23.23
CA ILE A 86 -11.38 7.23 -22.46
C ILE A 86 -11.23 7.68 -21.01
N ARG A 87 -12.26 8.34 -20.46
CA ARG A 87 -12.23 8.75 -19.06
C ARG A 87 -12.33 7.49 -18.21
N PRO A 88 -11.42 7.28 -17.24
CA PRO A 88 -11.49 6.12 -16.38
C PRO A 88 -12.76 6.17 -15.52
N THR A 89 -13.43 5.03 -15.40
CA THR A 89 -14.59 4.85 -14.50
C THR A 89 -14.16 4.74 -13.03
N ALA A 90 -12.86 4.66 -12.76
CA ALA A 90 -12.27 4.68 -11.44
C ALA A 90 -12.15 6.12 -10.93
N THR A 91 -13.12 6.52 -10.11
CA THR A 91 -13.11 7.76 -9.36
C THR A 91 -12.43 7.52 -8.01
N MET A 92 -11.70 8.50 -7.50
CA MET A 92 -11.14 8.46 -6.14
C MET A 92 -12.25 8.23 -5.09
N GLU A 93 -13.39 8.85 -5.30
CA GLU A 93 -14.59 8.75 -4.48
C GLU A 93 -15.08 7.30 -4.39
N SER A 94 -15.10 6.57 -5.50
CA SER A 94 -15.48 5.15 -5.47
C SER A 94 -14.50 4.25 -4.72
N TRP A 95 -13.20 4.59 -4.72
CA TRP A 95 -12.20 3.87 -3.95
C TRP A 95 -12.33 4.15 -2.46
N ILE A 96 -12.70 5.36 -2.05
CA ILE A 96 -13.02 5.66 -0.66
C ILE A 96 -14.23 4.82 -0.18
N VAL A 97 -15.27 4.68 -1.01
CA VAL A 97 -16.39 3.76 -0.71
C VAL A 97 -15.92 2.30 -0.63
N ALA A 98 -15.00 1.88 -1.51
CA ALA A 98 -14.43 0.55 -1.47
C ALA A 98 -13.65 0.26 -0.18
N PHE A 99 -12.95 1.25 0.39
CA PHE A 99 -12.23 1.13 1.65
C PHE A 99 -13.08 1.41 2.91
N THR A 100 -14.41 1.41 2.79
CA THR A 100 -15.30 1.55 3.95
C THR A 100 -15.08 0.51 5.06
N PRO A 101 -14.72 -0.76 4.80
CA PRO A 101 -14.39 -1.69 5.86
C PRO A 101 -13.19 -1.23 6.71
N VAL A 102 -12.19 -0.60 6.08
CA VAL A 102 -11.01 -0.05 6.78
C VAL A 102 -11.41 1.11 7.68
N LEU A 103 -12.26 2.02 7.18
CA LEU A 103 -12.77 3.14 7.97
C LEU A 103 -13.63 2.68 9.15
N LEU A 104 -14.49 1.68 8.93
CA LEU A 104 -15.28 1.07 10.00
C LEU A 104 -14.39 0.37 11.03
N PHE A 105 -13.39 -0.39 10.59
CA PHE A 105 -12.45 -1.05 11.50
C PHE A 105 -11.69 -0.03 12.36
N ALA A 106 -11.16 1.04 11.74
CA ALA A 106 -10.48 2.11 12.48
C ALA A 106 -11.41 2.80 13.49
N ALA A 107 -12.67 3.07 13.10
CA ALA A 107 -13.66 3.68 13.97
C ALA A 107 -14.06 2.77 15.15
N LEU A 108 -14.25 1.47 14.90
CA LEU A 108 -14.50 0.47 15.94
C LEU A 108 -13.30 0.34 16.86
N PHE A 109 -12.07 0.33 16.33
CA PHE A 109 -10.86 0.30 17.12
C PHE A 109 -10.76 1.50 18.07
N VAL A 110 -11.03 2.72 17.58
CA VAL A 110 -11.12 3.92 18.42
C VAL A 110 -12.25 3.80 19.45
N GLY A 111 -13.39 3.23 19.07
CA GLY A 111 -14.52 3.01 19.98
C GLY A 111 -14.18 2.04 21.11
N VAL A 112 -13.51 0.91 20.80
CA VAL A 112 -13.03 -0.06 21.79
C VAL A 112 -11.95 0.54 22.68
N TRP A 113 -11.00 1.27 22.09
CA TRP A 113 -9.98 1.97 22.85
C TRP A 113 -10.62 2.97 23.82
N ALA A 114 -11.56 3.81 23.35
CA ALA A 114 -12.29 4.70 24.21
C ALA A 114 -13.04 3.93 25.31
N TRP A 115 -13.69 2.79 24.97
CA TRP A 115 -14.39 1.92 25.93
C TRP A 115 -13.50 1.52 27.10
N LEU A 116 -12.26 1.15 26.81
CA LEU A 116 -11.31 0.68 27.81
C LEU A 116 -10.75 1.79 28.71
N TYR A 117 -10.67 3.03 28.24
CA TYR A 117 -9.97 4.12 28.96
C TYR A 117 -10.86 5.25 29.44
N VAL A 118 -12.05 5.43 28.87
CA VAL A 118 -12.89 6.62 29.06
C VAL A 118 -14.31 6.25 29.53
N GLU A 119 -14.61 4.96 29.75
CA GLU A 119 -15.95 4.44 30.06
C GLU A 119 -17.09 5.06 29.18
N PRO A 120 -16.92 5.17 27.85
CA PRO A 120 -17.92 5.75 26.96
C PRO A 120 -19.22 4.97 27.02
N THR A 121 -20.31 5.73 26.96
CA THR A 121 -21.65 5.16 26.82
C THR A 121 -21.85 4.59 25.41
N PHE A 122 -22.80 3.66 25.25
CA PHE A 122 -23.23 3.14 23.93
C PHE A 122 -23.61 4.25 22.93
N LEU A 123 -24.00 5.43 23.42
CA LEU A 123 -24.29 6.60 22.60
C LEU A 123 -23.06 7.09 21.81
N VAL A 124 -21.87 7.08 22.41
CA VAL A 124 -20.63 7.49 21.73
C VAL A 124 -20.29 6.53 20.60
N ALA A 125 -20.40 5.22 20.84
CA ALA A 125 -20.21 4.21 19.80
C ALA A 125 -21.21 4.38 18.64
N GLY A 126 -22.48 4.65 18.96
CA GLY A 126 -23.52 4.97 17.98
C GLY A 126 -23.19 6.20 17.13
N ILE A 127 -22.68 7.28 17.74
CA ILE A 127 -22.26 8.50 17.03
C ILE A 127 -21.10 8.20 16.07
N VAL A 128 -20.10 7.45 16.51
CA VAL A 128 -18.94 7.09 15.68
C VAL A 128 -19.38 6.28 14.45
N LEU A 129 -20.26 5.28 14.64
CA LEU A 129 -20.80 4.49 13.52
C LEU A 129 -21.66 5.34 12.58
N ALA A 130 -22.52 6.20 13.12
CA ALA A 130 -23.35 7.11 12.33
C ALA A 130 -22.47 8.06 11.51
N PHE A 131 -21.38 8.57 12.07
CA PHE A 131 -20.43 9.43 11.37
C PHE A 131 -19.78 8.71 10.18
N VAL A 132 -19.26 7.49 10.36
CA VAL A 132 -18.67 6.72 9.25
C VAL A 132 -19.69 6.43 8.16
N TYR A 133 -20.92 6.09 8.54
CA TYR A 133 -22.00 5.89 7.58
C TYR A 133 -22.33 7.18 6.81
N LEU A 134 -22.44 8.34 7.48
CA LEU A 134 -22.68 9.63 6.84
C LEU A 134 -21.56 10.01 5.86
N VAL A 135 -20.30 9.81 6.25
CA VAL A 135 -19.14 10.02 5.36
C VAL A 135 -19.25 9.14 4.11
N THR A 136 -19.60 7.86 4.27
CA THR A 136 -19.80 6.92 3.16
C THR A 136 -20.89 7.40 2.20
N VAL A 137 -22.04 7.82 2.74
CA VAL A 137 -23.17 8.35 1.96
C VAL A 137 -22.73 9.60 1.19
N VAL A 138 -22.08 10.55 1.84
CA VAL A 138 -21.58 11.79 1.19
C VAL A 138 -20.65 11.47 0.03
N VAL A 139 -19.68 10.57 0.24
CA VAL A 139 -18.74 10.16 -0.82
C VAL A 139 -19.46 9.48 -1.98
N ALA A 140 -20.44 8.62 -1.71
CA ALA A 140 -21.26 7.99 -2.75
C ALA A 140 -22.12 9.02 -3.54
N ILE A 141 -22.62 10.08 -2.88
CA ILE A 141 -23.27 11.21 -3.56
C ILE A 141 -22.28 11.90 -4.51
N LEU A 142 -21.05 12.16 -4.06
CA LEU A 142 -20.01 12.81 -4.86
C LEU A 142 -19.60 11.96 -6.07
N ASP A 143 -19.41 10.65 -5.90
CA ASP A 143 -19.14 9.71 -6.99
C ASP A 143 -20.28 9.74 -8.03
N ARG A 144 -21.54 9.65 -7.58
CA ARG A 144 -22.73 9.73 -8.45
C ARG A 144 -22.76 11.03 -9.26
N ARG A 145 -22.54 12.18 -8.61
CA ARG A 145 -22.49 13.49 -9.28
C ARG A 145 -21.35 13.57 -10.29
N LYS A 146 -20.21 12.95 -10.00
CA LYS A 146 -19.04 12.90 -10.89
C LYS A 146 -19.30 12.03 -12.12
N LEU A 147 -19.90 10.86 -11.95
CA LEU A 147 -20.31 9.98 -13.05
C LEU A 147 -21.30 10.67 -14.00
N ALA A 148 -22.31 11.35 -13.45
CA ALA A 148 -23.27 12.11 -14.25
C ALA A 148 -22.59 13.23 -15.07
N ARG A 149 -21.66 13.98 -14.46
CA ARG A 149 -20.86 15.01 -15.15
C ARG A 149 -19.97 14.46 -16.26
N TRP A 150 -19.65 13.17 -16.23
CA TRP A 150 -18.82 12.51 -17.24
C TRP A 150 -19.64 11.81 -18.33
N GLY A 151 -20.98 11.93 -18.31
CA GLY A 151 -21.86 11.32 -19.30
C GLY A 151 -22.10 9.82 -19.07
N HIS A 152 -21.72 9.28 -17.91
CA HIS A 152 -22.05 7.91 -17.54
C HIS A 152 -23.46 7.84 -16.92
N THR A 153 -24.09 6.66 -16.98
CA THR A 153 -25.38 6.39 -16.33
C THR A 153 -25.17 6.01 -14.86
N PRO A 154 -25.41 6.93 -13.90
CA PRO A 154 -25.12 6.64 -12.50
C PRO A 154 -26.10 5.60 -11.89
N PRO A 155 -25.74 5.02 -10.74
CA PRO A 155 -26.68 4.33 -9.87
C PRO A 155 -27.88 5.22 -9.48
N PRO A 156 -29.06 4.63 -9.19
CA PRO A 156 -30.21 5.36 -8.66
C PRO A 156 -29.85 6.00 -7.31
N PHE A 157 -30.49 7.11 -6.97
CA PHE A 157 -30.19 7.81 -5.71
C PHE A 157 -30.43 6.94 -4.47
N ALA A 158 -31.48 6.11 -4.48
CA ALA A 158 -31.77 5.19 -3.38
C ALA A 158 -30.58 4.26 -3.04
N ALA A 159 -29.78 3.86 -4.05
CA ALA A 159 -28.60 3.02 -3.83
C ALA A 159 -27.52 3.70 -2.97
N VAL A 160 -27.51 5.03 -2.91
CA VAL A 160 -26.55 5.81 -2.11
C VAL A 160 -26.85 5.74 -0.62
N LEU A 161 -28.12 5.55 -0.26
CA LEU A 161 -28.57 5.42 1.14
C LEU A 161 -28.48 3.97 1.64
N LEU A 162 -28.16 3.02 0.76
CA LEU A 162 -27.92 1.63 1.16
C LEU A 162 -26.50 1.50 1.72
N THR A 163 -26.06 0.25 1.88
CA THR A 163 -24.70 -0.04 2.33
C THR A 163 -23.69 0.09 1.18
N ALA A 164 -22.43 0.35 1.51
CA ALA A 164 -21.32 0.42 0.56
C ALA A 164 -21.26 -0.76 -0.45
N PRO A 165 -21.37 -2.05 -0.05
CA PRO A 165 -21.35 -3.15 -1.01
C PRO A 165 -22.52 -3.13 -1.98
N VAL A 166 -23.72 -2.74 -1.53
CA VAL A 166 -24.90 -2.67 -2.41
C VAL A 166 -24.73 -1.55 -3.42
N TYR A 167 -24.23 -0.38 -3.00
CA TYR A 167 -23.90 0.71 -3.91
C TYR A 167 -22.87 0.28 -4.98
N LEU A 168 -21.77 -0.34 -4.56
CA LEU A 168 -20.70 -0.79 -5.45
C LEU A 168 -21.16 -1.90 -6.39
N LEU A 169 -22.03 -2.81 -5.93
CA LEU A 169 -22.62 -3.85 -6.78
C LEU A 169 -23.48 -3.23 -7.89
N ILE A 170 -24.41 -2.33 -7.54
CA ILE A 170 -25.26 -1.66 -8.53
C ILE A 170 -24.41 -0.85 -9.52
N ARG A 171 -23.33 -0.22 -9.04
CA ARG A 171 -22.35 0.48 -9.87
C ARG A 171 -21.63 -0.46 -10.83
N ALA A 172 -21.14 -1.61 -10.36
CA ALA A 172 -20.46 -2.62 -11.17
C ALA A 172 -21.37 -3.20 -12.27
N LEU A 173 -22.65 -3.42 -11.96
CA LEU A 173 -23.64 -3.88 -12.93
C LEU A 173 -23.94 -2.85 -14.03
N LYS A 174 -23.96 -1.56 -13.70
CA LYS A 174 -24.18 -0.49 -14.69
C LYS A 174 -22.92 -0.08 -15.45
N LEU A 175 -21.76 -0.23 -14.85
CA LEU A 175 -20.47 0.21 -15.38
C LEU A 175 -19.53 -1.00 -15.44
N PRO A 176 -19.46 -1.73 -16.57
CA PRO A 176 -18.77 -3.03 -16.66
C PRO A 176 -17.25 -2.97 -16.40
N LYS A 177 -16.65 -1.78 -16.36
CA LYS A 177 -15.23 -1.57 -16.01
C LYS A 177 -15.00 -1.17 -14.54
N SER A 178 -16.01 -1.30 -13.66
CA SER A 178 -15.92 -0.89 -12.24
C SER A 178 -15.97 -2.03 -11.22
N TRP A 179 -15.69 -3.26 -11.66
CA TRP A 179 -15.59 -4.42 -10.76
C TRP A 179 -14.44 -4.32 -9.76
N GLY A 180 -13.36 -3.62 -10.12
CA GLY A 180 -12.18 -3.47 -9.26
C GLY A 180 -12.50 -2.89 -7.88
N GLN A 181 -13.44 -1.95 -7.79
CA GLN A 181 -13.84 -1.35 -6.50
C GLN A 181 -14.62 -2.34 -5.62
N LEU A 182 -15.51 -3.15 -6.21
CA LEU A 182 -16.27 -4.15 -5.47
C LEU A 182 -15.35 -5.27 -4.97
N ILE A 183 -14.41 -5.72 -5.81
CA ILE A 183 -13.38 -6.70 -5.44
C ILE A 183 -12.49 -6.13 -4.33
N GLY A 184 -12.04 -4.88 -4.46
CA GLY A 184 -11.25 -4.20 -3.43
C GLY A 184 -11.99 -4.12 -2.09
N TRP A 185 -13.28 -3.77 -2.12
CA TRP A 185 -14.13 -3.83 -0.93
C TRP A 185 -14.18 -5.23 -0.32
N ALA A 186 -14.46 -6.25 -1.11
CA ALA A 186 -14.58 -7.63 -0.64
C ALA A 186 -13.26 -8.14 -0.03
N ILE A 187 -12.13 -7.89 -0.69
CA ILE A 187 -10.80 -8.25 -0.16
C ILE A 187 -10.54 -7.54 1.16
N SER A 188 -10.80 -6.23 1.24
CA SER A 188 -10.58 -5.49 2.49
C SER A 188 -11.47 -5.99 3.64
N ALA A 189 -12.74 -6.32 3.36
CA ALA A 189 -13.65 -6.89 4.34
C ALA A 189 -13.18 -8.28 4.80
N VAL A 190 -12.76 -9.14 3.87
CA VAL A 190 -12.25 -10.48 4.19
C VAL A 190 -10.94 -10.39 4.99
N LEU A 191 -10.03 -9.49 4.65
CA LEU A 191 -8.77 -9.34 5.41
C LEU A 191 -9.03 -8.84 6.84
N LEU A 192 -9.90 -7.83 7.00
CA LEU A 192 -10.18 -7.23 8.30
C LEU A 192 -11.04 -8.12 9.21
N LEU A 193 -11.95 -8.92 8.65
CA LEU A 193 -12.79 -9.84 9.43
C LEU A 193 -12.15 -11.22 9.56
N GLY A 194 -11.60 -11.72 8.47
CA GLY A 194 -10.99 -13.04 8.38
C GLY A 194 -9.64 -13.13 9.08
N GLY A 195 -8.84 -12.05 9.11
CA GLY A 195 -7.57 -12.02 9.83
C GLY A 195 -7.74 -12.31 11.33
N PRO A 196 -8.53 -11.51 12.07
CA PRO A 196 -8.83 -11.77 13.48
C PRO A 196 -9.50 -13.12 13.72
N ALA A 197 -10.46 -13.53 12.88
CA ALA A 197 -11.14 -14.81 13.02
C ALA A 197 -10.18 -16.01 12.80
N ALA A 198 -9.28 -15.92 11.83
CA ALA A 198 -8.26 -16.93 11.58
C ALA A 198 -7.24 -16.98 12.71
N ALA A 199 -6.80 -15.81 13.23
CA ALA A 199 -5.92 -15.75 14.40
C ALA A 199 -6.57 -16.39 15.63
N TRP A 200 -7.86 -16.11 15.87
CA TRP A 200 -8.65 -16.75 16.92
C TRP A 200 -8.71 -18.27 16.73
N GLY A 201 -9.11 -18.74 15.55
CA GLY A 201 -9.23 -20.17 15.23
C GLY A 201 -7.92 -20.94 15.22
N ALA A 202 -6.81 -20.26 14.92
CA ALA A 202 -5.46 -20.81 15.02
C ALA A 202 -4.90 -20.85 16.45
N GLY A 203 -5.69 -20.40 17.44
CA GLY A 203 -5.29 -20.42 18.84
C GLY A 203 -4.31 -19.31 19.24
N ALA A 204 -4.21 -18.20 18.49
CA ALA A 204 -3.33 -17.08 18.86
C ALA A 204 -3.64 -16.49 20.25
N LEU A 205 -4.83 -16.78 20.80
CA LEU A 205 -5.29 -16.32 22.11
C LEU A 205 -5.28 -17.40 23.19
N THR A 206 -5.00 -18.67 22.87
CA THR A 206 -5.04 -19.77 23.85
C THR A 206 -4.02 -19.56 24.96
N SER A 207 -2.82 -19.09 24.62
CA SER A 207 -1.77 -18.76 25.60
C SER A 207 -2.25 -17.71 26.61
N VAL A 208 -3.00 -16.69 26.15
CA VAL A 208 -3.53 -15.63 27.03
C VAL A 208 -4.68 -16.16 27.89
N GLU A 209 -5.56 -16.97 27.32
CA GLU A 209 -6.69 -17.59 28.03
C GLU A 209 -6.21 -18.53 29.15
N ILE A 210 -5.26 -19.42 28.85
CA ILE A 210 -4.71 -20.34 29.85
C ILE A 210 -3.97 -19.54 30.94
N ALA A 211 -3.18 -18.52 30.56
CA ALA A 211 -2.44 -17.70 31.51
C ALA A 211 -3.37 -16.97 32.49
N THR A 212 -4.43 -16.35 31.97
CA THR A 212 -5.42 -15.65 32.79
C THR A 212 -6.22 -16.60 33.68
N LYS A 213 -6.53 -17.81 33.18
CA LYS A 213 -7.16 -18.87 33.97
C LYS A 213 -6.30 -19.30 35.16
N ILE A 214 -5.01 -19.61 34.94
CA ILE A 214 -4.08 -20.01 36.01
C ILE A 214 -3.97 -18.91 37.08
N GLN A 215 -3.82 -17.65 36.65
CA GLN A 215 -3.76 -16.51 37.59
C GLN A 215 -5.04 -16.36 38.41
N TYR A 216 -6.20 -16.58 37.79
CA TYR A 216 -7.49 -16.52 38.47
C TYR A 216 -7.64 -17.64 39.50
N GLU A 217 -7.33 -18.88 39.13
CA GLU A 217 -7.43 -20.04 40.03
C GLU A 217 -6.51 -19.92 41.23
N ILE A 218 -5.23 -19.59 41.02
CA ILE A 218 -4.25 -19.38 42.10
C ILE A 218 -4.69 -18.26 43.04
N ARG A 219 -5.17 -17.14 42.47
CA ARG A 219 -5.66 -16.02 43.28
C ARG A 219 -6.87 -16.42 44.11
N GLN A 220 -7.83 -17.14 43.53
CA GLN A 220 -9.01 -17.62 44.26
C GLN A 220 -8.62 -18.59 45.38
N GLU A 221 -7.67 -19.50 45.13
CA GLU A 221 -7.23 -20.46 46.13
C GLU A 221 -6.48 -19.77 47.29
N LEU A 222 -5.46 -18.97 47.01
CA LEU A 222 -4.62 -18.35 48.04
C LEU A 222 -5.35 -17.25 48.80
N VAL A 223 -6.13 -16.42 48.11
CA VAL A 223 -6.89 -15.34 48.77
C VAL A 223 -8.13 -15.89 49.45
N GLY A 224 -8.82 -16.85 48.83
CA GLY A 224 -10.02 -17.48 49.39
C GLY A 224 -9.73 -18.33 50.63
N SER A 225 -8.56 -19.00 50.68
CA SER A 225 -8.10 -19.74 51.86
C SER A 225 -7.52 -18.84 52.97
N GLY A 226 -7.34 -17.55 52.71
CA GLY A 226 -6.74 -16.60 53.66
C GLY A 226 -5.22 -16.72 53.79
N GLN A 227 -4.55 -17.48 52.93
CA GLN A 227 -3.08 -17.57 52.91
C GLN A 227 -2.41 -16.31 52.35
N ALA A 228 -3.11 -15.58 51.48
CA ALA A 228 -2.65 -14.32 50.89
C ALA A 228 -3.74 -13.25 50.97
N SER A 229 -3.34 -11.98 51.09
CA SER A 229 -4.22 -10.82 50.90
C SER A 229 -4.27 -10.36 49.44
N ALA A 230 -3.17 -10.54 48.69
CA ALA A 230 -3.10 -10.26 47.27
C ALA A 230 -2.06 -11.14 46.57
N VAL A 231 -2.29 -11.42 45.28
CA VAL A 231 -1.35 -12.10 44.39
C VAL A 231 -1.23 -11.27 43.11
N SER A 232 -0.01 -10.93 42.72
CA SER A 232 0.31 -10.15 41.52
C SER A 232 1.34 -10.89 40.68
N CYS A 233 0.91 -11.38 39.52
CA CYS A 233 1.77 -12.05 38.54
C CYS A 233 2.12 -11.08 37.39
N PRO A 234 3.33 -11.15 36.81
CA PRO A 234 3.63 -10.47 35.54
C PRO A 234 2.64 -10.91 34.45
N PRO A 235 2.39 -10.10 33.40
CA PRO A 235 1.60 -10.56 32.26
C PRO A 235 2.31 -11.75 31.60
N ILE A 236 1.76 -12.95 31.77
CA ILE A 236 2.33 -14.26 31.33
C ILE A 236 2.29 -14.41 29.79
N ALA A 237 1.92 -13.37 29.04
CA ALA A 237 1.60 -13.46 27.62
C ALA A 237 2.76 -13.95 26.72
N ASP A 238 4.00 -13.89 27.18
CA ASP A 238 5.15 -14.06 26.29
C ASP A 238 5.71 -15.50 26.17
N THR A 239 5.42 -16.44 27.10
CA THR A 239 6.11 -17.76 27.06
C THR A 239 5.35 -18.96 27.67
N MET A 240 4.16 -19.33 27.20
CA MET A 240 3.46 -20.56 27.68
C MET A 240 4.12 -21.89 27.25
N THR A 241 5.45 -21.92 27.13
CA THR A 241 6.23 -23.12 26.86
C THR A 241 6.26 -24.02 28.10
N VAL A 242 6.05 -25.32 27.88
CA VAL A 242 6.21 -26.35 28.92
C VAL A 242 7.60 -26.27 29.54
N GLY A 243 7.65 -26.29 30.87
CA GLY A 243 8.86 -26.13 31.67
C GLY A 243 9.24 -24.67 31.95
N SER A 244 8.46 -23.69 31.48
CA SER A 244 8.63 -22.30 31.89
C SER A 244 8.20 -22.10 33.36
N ILE A 245 8.97 -21.29 34.10
CA ILE A 245 8.70 -20.97 35.51
C ILE A 245 8.50 -19.46 35.65
N TYR A 246 7.39 -19.09 36.29
CA TYR A 246 7.01 -17.71 36.58
C TYR A 246 7.13 -17.43 38.06
N THR A 247 7.43 -16.19 38.41
CA THR A 247 7.39 -15.72 39.79
C THR A 247 6.28 -14.70 39.95
N CYS A 248 5.31 -14.99 40.82
CA CYS A 248 4.31 -14.03 41.26
C CYS A 248 4.69 -13.45 42.62
N ALA A 249 4.42 -12.16 42.81
CA ALA A 249 4.50 -11.51 44.11
C ALA A 249 3.23 -11.84 44.90
N VAL A 250 3.40 -12.23 46.17
CA VAL A 250 2.30 -12.51 47.08
C VAL A 250 2.40 -11.59 48.27
N THR A 251 1.31 -10.94 48.62
CA THR A 251 1.17 -10.17 49.86
C THR A 251 0.40 -11.02 50.85
N ARG A 252 0.94 -11.22 52.04
CA ARG A 252 0.30 -11.97 53.12
C ARG A 252 -0.72 -11.12 53.90
N PRO A 253 -1.58 -11.76 54.71
CA PRO A 253 -2.49 -11.03 55.62
C PRO A 253 -1.76 -10.18 56.67
N ASP A 254 -0.53 -10.55 57.05
CA ASP A 254 0.33 -9.80 57.99
C ASP A 254 1.05 -8.62 57.33
N GLY A 255 0.85 -8.40 56.02
CA GLY A 255 1.54 -7.39 55.22
C GLY A 255 2.93 -7.82 54.73
N GLY A 256 3.39 -9.03 55.07
CA GLY A 256 4.64 -9.58 54.59
C GLY A 256 4.61 -9.90 53.10
N GLU A 257 5.73 -9.67 52.41
CA GLU A 257 5.89 -10.08 51.02
C GLU A 257 6.39 -11.53 50.93
N GLY A 258 5.97 -12.22 49.88
CA GLY A 258 6.37 -13.58 49.54
C GLY A 258 6.50 -13.77 48.03
N LYS A 259 7.11 -14.88 47.63
CA LYS A 259 7.26 -15.26 46.22
C LYS A 259 6.57 -16.60 45.97
N LEU A 260 5.79 -16.65 44.90
CA LEU A 260 5.16 -17.86 44.40
C LEU A 260 5.80 -18.22 43.06
N TRP A 261 6.34 -19.42 42.96
CA TRP A 261 6.84 -19.96 41.70
C TRP A 261 5.76 -20.83 41.06
N VAL A 262 5.44 -20.56 39.79
CA VAL A 262 4.44 -21.30 39.02
C VAL A 262 5.13 -21.91 37.81
N SER A 263 5.05 -23.24 37.66
CA SER A 263 5.59 -24.00 36.53
C SER A 263 4.46 -24.42 35.60
N ILE A 264 4.67 -24.32 34.29
CA ILE A 264 3.76 -24.87 33.28
C ILE A 264 4.22 -26.28 32.94
N ASP A 265 3.38 -27.27 33.25
CA ASP A 265 3.75 -28.68 33.19
C ASP A 265 3.24 -29.36 31.92
N SER A 266 2.24 -28.79 31.24
CA SER A 266 1.73 -29.32 29.96
C SER A 266 1.24 -28.23 29.00
N ASP A 267 1.18 -28.58 27.70
CA ASP A 267 0.58 -27.75 26.65
C ASP A 267 -0.94 -27.58 26.82
N HIS A 268 -1.56 -28.38 27.70
CA HIS A 268 -2.97 -28.30 28.04
C HIS A 268 -3.25 -27.34 29.21
N GLY A 269 -2.21 -26.67 29.72
CA GLY A 269 -2.33 -25.71 30.81
C GLY A 269 -2.33 -26.35 32.20
N ASP A 270 -1.83 -27.58 32.34
CA ASP A 270 -1.54 -28.13 33.66
C ASP A 270 -0.38 -27.34 34.28
N TYR A 271 -0.50 -27.02 35.56
CA TYR A 271 0.48 -26.22 36.28
C TYR A 271 0.71 -26.76 37.68
N SER A 272 1.92 -26.52 38.18
CA SER A 272 2.27 -26.72 39.57
C SER A 272 2.81 -25.43 40.15
N TYR A 273 2.66 -25.23 41.46
CA TYR A 273 3.20 -24.06 42.12
C TYR A 273 3.87 -24.42 43.44
N SER A 274 4.86 -23.62 43.82
CA SER A 274 5.54 -23.72 45.11
C SER A 274 5.68 -22.33 45.73
N PHE A 275 5.36 -22.26 47.02
CA PHE A 275 5.36 -21.02 47.77
C PHE A 275 6.62 -20.93 48.63
N ALA A 276 7.44 -19.89 48.40
CA ALA A 276 8.62 -19.62 49.21
C ALA A 276 8.32 -18.50 50.21
N ILE A 277 8.32 -18.89 51.48
CA ILE A 277 8.24 -17.96 52.61
C ILE A 277 9.65 -17.42 52.84
N ARG A 278 9.79 -16.09 52.82
CA ARG A 278 10.97 -15.39 53.30
C ARG A 278 10.68 -14.72 54.63
#